data_AF-X1HUX6-F1
#
_entry.id   AF-X1HUX6-F1
#
_cell.length_a   1.000
_cell.length_b   1.000
_cell.length_c   1.000
_cell.angle_alpha   90.00
_cell.angle_beta   90.00
_cell.angle_gamma   90.00
#
_symmetry.space_group_name_H-M   'P 1'
#
loop_
_entity.id
_entity.type
_entity.pdbx_description
1 polymer ?
#
loop_
_entity_poly.entity_id
_entity_poly.type
_entity_poly.pdbx_seq_one_letter_code
_entity_poly.pdbx_strand_id
1 'polypeptide(L)'
;MSASPTYQKVDLTSIPKSTDTGQVDQRKIYRTQPGGTAYYLVAIINDNTTTTFTDNIPDAMLGAAMPEDNDIAPLGKYSEWWDGRLWIADDDENLVYYSKTWVPDAFNTNSNYISARRGISNDKIMNMIEYRGLFYIFKRHGIAYVRKKLTGAYGAYHSLKTNGNIAPWSLLEAYGLLMYLSFKGWEVFNGEESFSLQFSKPVRTTLQSLDKAEVDKVMAAQLYSKDEVWLSIPDRTSGSAVTVVCNFLKSAFYTFSFSKTPSCLSEALDSSKEIQLIMGTRDGYL
;
A
#
# COMPACT_ATOMS: atom_id res chain seq x y z
N MET A 1 23.83 10.38 -60.68
CA MET A 1 23.96 9.40 -59.57
C MET A 1 23.59 10.13 -58.29
N SER A 2 22.42 9.85 -57.70
CA SER A 2 22.09 10.35 -56.37
C SER A 2 22.73 9.41 -55.35
N ALA A 3 23.78 9.86 -54.66
CA ALA A 3 24.28 9.15 -53.50
C ALA A 3 23.21 9.24 -52.40
N SER A 4 22.63 8.11 -52.02
CA SER A 4 21.84 8.03 -50.79
C SER A 4 22.78 8.31 -49.62
N PRO A 5 22.44 9.20 -48.68
CA PRO A 5 23.29 9.46 -47.52
C PRO A 5 23.41 8.17 -46.71
N THR A 6 24.60 7.59 -46.65
CA THR A 6 24.91 6.48 -45.76
C THR A 6 24.95 7.03 -44.34
N TYR A 7 23.98 6.66 -43.50
CA TYR A 7 24.01 7.03 -42.10
C TYR A 7 25.28 6.50 -41.44
N GLN A 8 25.89 7.30 -40.55
CA GLN A 8 27.02 6.82 -39.76
C GLN A 8 26.53 5.63 -38.92
N LYS A 9 27.20 4.50 -39.11
CA LYS A 9 26.91 3.25 -38.41
C LYS A 9 27.84 3.15 -37.20
N VAL A 10 27.28 2.86 -36.03
CA VAL A 10 28.03 2.60 -34.81
C VAL A 10 27.72 1.19 -34.33
N ASP A 11 28.74 0.35 -34.22
CA ASP A 11 28.59 -0.99 -33.64
C ASP A 11 28.85 -0.93 -32.13
N LEU A 12 27.80 -1.20 -31.36
CA LEU A 12 27.88 -1.41 -29.92
C LEU A 12 28.27 -2.87 -29.67
N THR A 13 29.33 -3.04 -28.87
CA THR A 13 29.78 -4.35 -28.38
C THR A 13 29.81 -4.33 -26.86
N SER A 14 29.69 -5.49 -26.23
CA SER A 14 29.72 -5.63 -24.77
C SER A 14 28.60 -4.88 -24.05
N ILE A 15 27.40 -4.84 -24.65
CA ILE A 15 26.20 -4.31 -23.99
C ILE A 15 26.00 -5.06 -22.67
N PRO A 16 25.96 -4.36 -21.52
CA PRO A 16 25.83 -5.01 -20.23
C PRO A 16 24.58 -5.88 -20.12
N LYS A 17 24.72 -6.99 -19.41
CA LYS A 17 23.63 -7.88 -19.02
C LYS A 17 23.36 -7.70 -17.54
N SER A 18 22.11 -7.81 -17.14
CA SER A 18 21.76 -7.95 -15.72
C SER A 18 22.23 -9.30 -15.20
N THR A 19 22.73 -9.32 -13.97
CA THR A 19 23.02 -10.57 -13.23
C THR A 19 21.75 -11.22 -12.66
N ASP A 20 20.63 -10.48 -12.66
CA ASP A 20 19.35 -10.98 -12.16
C ASP A 20 18.68 -11.87 -13.21
N THR A 21 18.80 -13.18 -13.00
CA THR A 21 18.29 -14.19 -13.93
C THR A 21 16.78 -14.35 -13.78
N GLY A 22 16.04 -14.02 -14.84
CA GLY A 22 14.59 -14.24 -14.91
C GLY A 22 13.72 -13.02 -14.61
N GLN A 23 14.31 -11.90 -14.17
CA GLN A 23 13.58 -10.64 -13.93
C GLN A 23 13.70 -9.63 -15.08
N VAL A 24 14.77 -9.71 -15.89
CA VAL A 24 14.98 -8.82 -17.03
C VAL A 24 14.64 -9.54 -18.32
N ASP A 25 13.54 -9.14 -18.94
CA ASP A 25 13.05 -9.62 -20.23
C ASP A 25 13.42 -8.68 -21.39
N GLN A 26 13.72 -7.41 -21.08
CA GLN A 26 13.99 -6.38 -22.07
C GLN A 26 15.05 -5.39 -21.58
N ARG A 27 15.85 -4.88 -22.53
CA ARG A 27 16.78 -3.77 -22.34
C ARG A 27 16.56 -2.73 -23.45
N LYS A 28 16.71 -1.44 -23.12
CA LYS A 28 16.53 -0.34 -24.07
C LYS A 28 17.85 0.38 -24.31
N ILE A 29 18.14 0.71 -25.56
CA ILE A 29 19.29 1.50 -25.97
C ILE A 29 18.82 2.90 -26.29
N TYR A 30 19.43 3.89 -25.64
CA TYR A 30 19.17 5.30 -25.92
C TYR A 30 20.45 5.99 -26.36
N ARG A 31 20.32 7.04 -27.17
CA ARG A 31 21.43 7.93 -27.54
C ARG A 31 20.96 9.36 -27.71
N THR A 32 21.90 10.30 -27.70
CA THR A 32 21.64 11.70 -28.01
C THR A 32 21.71 11.97 -29.52
N GLN A 33 21.16 13.11 -29.92
CA GLN A 33 21.49 13.73 -31.19
C GLN A 33 22.85 14.45 -31.08
N PRO A 34 23.55 14.72 -32.20
CA PRO A 34 24.81 15.46 -32.19
C PRO A 34 24.70 16.79 -31.42
N GLY A 35 25.50 16.95 -30.37
CA GLY A 35 25.50 18.14 -29.51
C GLY A 35 24.30 18.29 -28.57
N GLY A 36 23.38 17.33 -28.55
CA GLY A 36 22.23 17.29 -27.64
C GLY A 36 22.56 16.65 -26.29
N THR A 37 21.75 16.96 -25.29
CA THR A 37 21.85 16.40 -23.92
C THR A 37 20.76 15.37 -23.62
N ALA A 38 19.64 15.41 -24.33
CA ALA A 38 18.53 14.47 -24.16
C ALA A 38 18.77 13.16 -24.90
N TYR A 39 18.47 12.04 -24.23
CA TYR A 39 18.56 10.69 -24.77
C TYR A 39 17.24 10.26 -25.38
N TYR A 40 17.30 9.59 -26.54
CA TYR A 40 16.12 9.09 -27.26
C TYR A 40 16.29 7.62 -27.63
N LEU A 41 15.18 6.89 -27.67
CA LEU A 41 15.16 5.45 -27.89
C LEU A 41 15.66 5.12 -29.30
N VAL A 42 16.71 4.30 -29.38
CA VAL A 42 17.26 3.75 -30.62
C VAL A 42 16.65 2.39 -30.90
N ALA A 43 16.67 1.52 -29.89
CA ALA A 43 16.26 0.14 -30.03
C ALA A 43 15.86 -0.49 -28.70
N ILE A 44 15.10 -1.57 -28.84
CA ILE A 44 14.69 -2.48 -27.79
C ILE A 44 15.36 -3.84 -28.06
N ILE A 45 16.11 -4.33 -27.10
CA ILE A 45 16.60 -5.71 -27.07
C ILE A 45 15.64 -6.50 -26.18
N ASN A 46 14.91 -7.45 -26.75
CA ASN A 46 13.90 -8.28 -26.05
C ASN A 46 14.53 -9.50 -25.35
N ASP A 47 15.70 -9.31 -24.75
CA ASP A 47 16.39 -10.33 -23.96
C ASP A 47 17.41 -9.71 -22.99
N ASN A 48 17.97 -10.56 -22.12
CA ASN A 48 19.10 -10.24 -21.25
C ASN A 48 20.40 -10.98 -21.66
N THR A 49 20.55 -11.37 -22.93
CA THR A 49 21.68 -12.19 -23.41
C THR A 49 22.46 -11.55 -24.55
N THR A 50 21.80 -10.81 -25.44
CA THR A 50 22.42 -10.12 -26.58
C THR A 50 23.36 -9.02 -26.09
N THR A 51 24.62 -9.05 -26.51
CA THR A 51 25.65 -8.08 -26.09
C THR A 51 26.12 -7.18 -27.22
N THR A 52 25.48 -7.24 -28.38
CA THR A 52 25.86 -6.48 -29.57
C THR A 52 24.64 -5.82 -30.19
N PHE A 53 24.83 -4.62 -30.77
CA PHE A 53 23.79 -3.92 -31.52
C PHE A 53 24.44 -2.98 -32.53
N THR A 54 23.96 -2.99 -33.78
CA THR A 54 24.38 -2.01 -34.78
C THR A 54 23.39 -0.86 -34.78
N ASP A 55 23.83 0.34 -34.39
CA ASP A 55 23.06 1.55 -34.59
C ASP A 55 23.31 2.11 -36.00
N ASN A 56 22.24 2.17 -36.79
CA ASN A 56 22.17 2.79 -38.10
C ASN A 56 20.90 3.67 -38.24
N ILE A 57 20.27 4.01 -37.11
CA ILE A 57 19.02 4.75 -37.07
C ILE A 57 19.33 6.24 -37.22
N PRO A 58 18.73 6.96 -38.20
CA PRO A 58 18.94 8.40 -38.31
C PRO A 58 18.27 9.15 -37.15
N ASP A 59 18.80 10.33 -36.81
CA ASP A 59 18.32 11.16 -35.68
C ASP A 59 16.84 11.52 -35.77
N ALA A 60 16.34 11.73 -37.00
CA ALA A 60 14.93 12.03 -37.26
C ALA A 60 13.98 10.85 -36.99
N MET A 61 14.53 9.64 -36.85
CA MET A 61 13.79 8.40 -36.59
C MET A 61 13.99 7.88 -35.16
N LEU A 62 14.67 8.64 -34.30
CA LEU A 62 14.76 8.30 -32.88
C LEU A 62 13.36 8.32 -32.24
N GLY A 63 13.15 7.40 -31.31
CA GLY A 63 11.89 7.24 -30.61
C GLY A 63 11.69 8.23 -29.46
N ALA A 64 10.92 7.80 -28.47
CA ALA A 64 10.62 8.61 -27.28
C ALA A 64 11.89 8.98 -26.50
N ALA A 65 11.85 10.13 -25.84
CA ALA A 65 12.86 10.53 -24.88
C ALA A 65 12.97 9.51 -23.73
N MET A 66 14.18 9.32 -23.23
CA MET A 66 14.45 8.45 -22.10
C MET A 66 13.70 8.95 -20.85
N PRO A 67 12.97 8.09 -20.13
CA PRO A 67 12.43 8.46 -18.82
C PRO A 67 13.58 8.68 -17.84
N GLU A 68 13.64 9.86 -17.24
CA GLU A 68 14.67 10.23 -16.23
C GLU A 68 14.10 10.24 -14.80
N ASP A 69 12.79 10.03 -14.65
CA ASP A 69 12.04 10.15 -13.41
C ASP A 69 11.46 8.79 -12.96
N ASN A 70 12.33 7.78 -12.95
CA ASN A 70 12.08 6.45 -12.37
C ASN A 70 12.99 6.27 -11.15
N ASP A 71 12.77 7.09 -10.13
CA ASP A 71 13.44 7.02 -8.84
C ASP A 71 13.16 5.67 -8.14
N ILE A 72 14.03 5.33 -7.20
CA ILE A 72 13.82 4.23 -6.26
C ILE A 72 12.54 4.50 -5.47
N ALA A 73 11.74 3.44 -5.26
CA ALA A 73 10.55 3.52 -4.44
C ALA A 73 10.90 4.08 -3.04
N PRO A 74 10.10 5.02 -2.52
CA PRO A 74 10.34 5.61 -1.20
C PRO A 74 10.21 4.55 -0.10
N LEU A 75 10.98 4.73 0.97
CA LEU A 75 10.79 3.96 2.19
C LEU A 75 9.47 4.39 2.84
N GLY A 76 8.59 3.43 3.08
CA GLY A 76 7.32 3.70 3.75
C GLY A 76 6.79 2.46 4.45
N LYS A 77 5.99 2.70 5.49
CA LYS A 77 5.46 1.62 6.34
C LYS A 77 4.16 1.02 5.79
N TYR A 78 3.38 1.82 5.09
CA TYR A 78 2.06 1.43 4.58
C TYR A 78 2.03 1.58 3.07
N SER A 79 1.35 0.65 2.40
CA SER A 79 1.18 0.69 0.95
C SER A 79 -0.22 0.24 0.56
N GLU A 80 -0.72 0.76 -0.56
CA GLU A 80 -2.04 0.42 -1.09
C GLU A 80 -2.07 0.59 -2.60
N TRP A 81 -2.91 -0.18 -3.30
CA TRP A 81 -3.16 -0.05 -4.72
C TRP A 81 -4.40 0.80 -4.98
N TRP A 82 -4.24 1.91 -5.73
CA TRP A 82 -5.39 2.75 -6.12
C TRP A 82 -5.12 3.56 -7.39
N ASP A 83 -6.16 3.74 -8.22
CA ASP A 83 -6.10 4.46 -9.52
C ASP A 83 -4.97 3.94 -10.45
N GLY A 84 -4.77 2.62 -10.43
CA GLY A 84 -3.73 1.95 -11.23
C GLY A 84 -2.31 2.26 -10.77
N ARG A 85 -2.09 2.62 -9.51
CA ARG A 85 -0.79 3.01 -8.95
C ARG A 85 -0.55 2.32 -7.62
N LEU A 86 0.72 2.07 -7.33
CA LEU A 86 1.16 1.74 -5.98
C LEU A 86 1.35 3.03 -5.19
N TRP A 87 0.72 3.13 -4.03
CA TRP A 87 0.85 4.23 -3.09
C TRP A 87 1.66 3.78 -1.89
N ILE A 88 2.57 4.62 -1.41
CA ILE A 88 3.45 4.34 -0.28
C ILE A 88 3.43 5.54 0.68
N ALA A 89 3.13 5.30 1.95
CA ALA A 89 3.13 6.32 2.99
C ALA A 89 4.47 6.39 3.72
N ASP A 90 5.02 7.59 3.76
CA ASP A 90 5.96 8.03 4.77
C ASP A 90 5.16 8.57 5.95
N ASP A 91 5.08 7.77 7.02
CA ASP A 91 4.26 8.07 8.19
C ASP A 91 4.85 9.17 9.08
N ASP A 92 6.16 9.39 9.00
CA ASP A 92 6.85 10.43 9.75
C ASP A 92 6.65 11.80 9.11
N GLU A 93 6.86 11.91 7.79
CA GLU A 93 6.71 13.17 7.06
C GLU A 93 5.26 13.48 6.65
N ASN A 94 4.34 12.52 6.84
CA ASN A 94 2.95 12.56 6.37
C ASN A 94 2.85 12.86 4.87
N LEU A 95 3.71 12.21 4.10
CA LEU A 95 3.71 12.24 2.65
C LEU A 95 3.25 10.90 2.13
N VAL A 96 2.41 10.92 1.09
CA VAL A 96 2.03 9.70 0.39
C VAL A 96 2.48 9.82 -1.05
N TYR A 97 3.45 8.98 -1.40
CA TYR A 97 4.03 8.90 -2.72
C TYR A 97 3.23 7.92 -3.57
N TYR A 98 3.27 8.10 -4.89
CA TYR A 98 2.61 7.19 -5.82
C TYR A 98 3.48 6.91 -7.04
N SER A 99 3.44 5.65 -7.49
CA SER A 99 4.13 5.21 -8.70
C SER A 99 3.49 5.84 -9.93
N LYS A 100 4.16 5.74 -11.09
CA LYS A 100 3.54 5.97 -12.39
C LYS A 100 2.38 5.01 -12.62
N THR A 101 1.38 5.43 -13.41
CA THR A 101 0.21 4.59 -13.68
C THR A 101 0.63 3.29 -14.37
N TRP A 102 0.17 2.16 -13.85
CA TRP A 102 0.42 0.80 -14.33
C TRP A 102 1.89 0.36 -14.32
N VAL A 103 2.75 1.13 -13.64
CA VAL A 103 4.19 0.84 -13.50
C VAL A 103 4.55 0.99 -12.01
N PRO A 104 4.25 -0.03 -11.18
CA PRO A 104 4.35 0.06 -9.71
C PRO A 104 5.76 0.35 -9.19
N ASP A 105 6.78 0.04 -9.97
CA ASP A 105 8.21 0.17 -9.67
C ASP A 105 8.80 1.53 -10.06
N ALA A 106 8.07 2.36 -10.81
CA ALA A 106 8.55 3.65 -11.29
C ALA A 106 7.99 4.81 -10.46
N PHE A 107 8.82 5.39 -9.58
CA PHE A 107 8.44 6.55 -8.77
C PHE A 107 9.10 7.84 -9.28
N ASN A 108 8.48 8.99 -9.02
CA ASN A 108 9.13 10.29 -9.11
C ASN A 108 8.95 10.96 -7.75
N THR A 109 9.90 10.75 -6.86
CA THR A 109 9.79 11.15 -5.45
C THR A 109 9.77 12.67 -5.28
N ASN A 110 10.27 13.42 -6.26
CA ASN A 110 10.28 14.88 -6.25
C ASN A 110 8.93 15.52 -6.60
N SER A 111 8.03 14.79 -7.28
CA SER A 111 6.79 15.36 -7.81
C SER A 111 5.54 14.52 -7.58
N ASN A 112 5.66 13.19 -7.50
CA ASN A 112 4.54 12.27 -7.35
C ASN A 112 4.27 11.95 -5.88
N TYR A 113 3.86 12.97 -5.14
CA TYR A 113 3.40 12.81 -3.77
C TYR A 113 2.27 13.78 -3.44
N ILE A 114 1.53 13.44 -2.40
CA ILE A 114 0.56 14.33 -1.75
C ILE A 114 0.95 14.52 -0.29
N SER A 115 0.61 15.69 0.26
CA SER A 115 0.77 15.95 1.68
C SER A 115 -0.51 15.68 2.44
N ALA A 116 -0.44 14.80 3.44
CA ALA A 116 -1.48 14.55 4.43
C ALA A 116 -1.21 15.28 5.75
N ARG A 117 -0.39 16.35 5.75
CA ARG A 117 0.09 17.04 6.96
C ARG A 117 -0.96 17.84 7.72
N ARG A 118 -2.08 18.22 7.08
CA ARG A 118 -3.11 19.03 7.74
C ARG A 118 -3.71 18.27 8.94
N GLY A 119 -4.11 19.02 9.97
CA GLY A 119 -4.57 18.47 11.25
C GLY A 119 -3.64 18.81 12.41
N ILE A 120 -3.47 17.87 13.34
CA ILE A 120 -2.66 18.03 14.54
C ILE A 120 -1.16 17.90 14.18
N SER A 121 -0.31 18.72 14.81
CA SER A 121 1.15 18.60 14.67
C SER A 121 1.63 17.24 15.19
N ASN A 122 2.56 16.61 14.48
CA ASN A 122 3.09 15.26 14.78
C ASN A 122 2.03 14.13 14.75
N ASP A 123 0.88 14.37 14.11
CA ASP A 123 -0.04 13.28 13.78
C ASP A 123 0.63 12.38 12.73
N LYS A 124 0.52 11.06 12.87
CA LYS A 124 1.15 10.09 11.96
C LYS A 124 0.12 9.40 11.10
N ILE A 125 0.53 9.00 9.90
CA ILE A 125 -0.25 8.05 9.10
C ILE A 125 -0.16 6.69 9.79
N MET A 126 -1.31 6.03 9.91
CA MET A 126 -1.45 4.77 10.63
C MET A 126 -1.84 3.64 9.68
N ASN A 127 -2.61 3.92 8.64
CA ASN A 127 -2.80 2.98 7.54
C ASN A 127 -3.42 3.70 6.34
N MET A 128 -3.52 3.03 5.20
CA MET A 128 -4.23 3.50 4.02
C MET A 128 -5.08 2.36 3.46
N ILE A 129 -6.21 2.70 2.86
CA ILE A 129 -7.09 1.71 2.25
C ILE A 129 -7.93 2.33 1.12
N GLU A 130 -8.17 1.57 0.07
CA GLU A 130 -9.21 1.87 -0.92
C GLU A 130 -10.57 1.47 -0.37
N TYR A 131 -11.55 2.35 -0.49
CA TYR A 131 -12.92 2.05 -0.08
C TYR A 131 -13.92 2.85 -0.91
N ARG A 132 -14.84 2.13 -1.57
CA ARG A 132 -15.92 2.70 -2.40
C ARG A 132 -15.41 3.70 -3.46
N GLY A 133 -14.28 3.39 -4.09
CA GLY A 133 -13.66 4.18 -5.15
C GLY A 133 -12.84 5.38 -4.67
N LEU A 134 -12.76 5.61 -3.36
CA LEU A 134 -11.93 6.65 -2.77
C LEU A 134 -10.78 6.03 -1.99
N PHE A 135 -9.65 6.74 -1.99
CA PHE A 135 -8.48 6.32 -1.25
C PHE A 135 -8.42 7.06 0.08
N TYR A 136 -8.48 6.33 1.19
CA TYR A 136 -8.49 6.88 2.53
C TYR A 136 -7.14 6.72 3.21
N ILE A 137 -6.72 7.78 3.89
CA ILE A 137 -5.49 7.85 4.68
C ILE A 137 -5.93 7.99 6.13
N PHE A 138 -5.78 6.92 6.90
CA PHE A 138 -6.07 6.90 8.32
C PHE A 138 -4.88 7.46 9.07
N LYS A 139 -5.08 8.58 9.75
CA LYS A 139 -4.10 9.15 10.68
C LYS A 139 -4.48 8.80 12.11
N ARG A 140 -3.58 9.05 13.06
CA ARG A 140 -3.83 8.75 14.47
C ARG A 140 -5.02 9.53 15.04
N HIS A 141 -5.25 10.76 14.58
CA HIS A 141 -6.32 11.62 15.11
C HIS A 141 -7.41 12.00 14.10
N GLY A 142 -7.34 11.54 12.85
CA GLY A 142 -8.38 11.80 11.87
C GLY A 142 -8.26 10.94 10.63
N ILE A 143 -9.20 11.11 9.71
CA ILE A 143 -9.20 10.43 8.42
C ILE A 143 -9.13 11.48 7.32
N ALA A 144 -8.19 11.30 6.40
CA ALA A 144 -8.13 12.03 5.15
C ALA A 144 -8.55 11.10 3.99
N TYR A 145 -8.94 11.69 2.88
CA TYR A 145 -9.19 10.98 1.64
C TYR A 145 -8.58 11.72 0.46
N VAL A 146 -8.25 10.97 -0.58
CA VAL A 146 -7.62 11.49 -1.78
C VAL A 146 -8.66 11.58 -2.88
N ARG A 147 -8.63 12.69 -3.63
CA ARG A 147 -9.40 12.84 -4.87
C ARG A 147 -8.50 13.29 -5.99
N LYS A 148 -8.83 12.80 -7.19
CA LYS A 148 -8.29 13.32 -8.44
C LYS A 148 -8.96 14.64 -8.76
N LYS A 149 -8.15 15.68 -8.98
CA LYS A 149 -8.59 16.99 -9.43
C LYS A 149 -8.87 16.93 -10.94
N LEU A 150 -9.61 17.91 -11.45
CA LEU A 150 -9.87 18.04 -12.89
C LEU A 150 -8.59 18.15 -13.73
N THR A 151 -7.49 18.65 -13.13
CA THR A 151 -6.17 18.72 -13.76
C THR A 151 -5.47 17.36 -13.87
N GLY A 152 -6.05 16.28 -13.33
CA GLY A 152 -5.44 14.95 -13.24
C GLY A 152 -4.54 14.76 -12.02
N ALA A 153 -4.16 15.85 -11.33
CA ALA A 153 -3.37 15.79 -10.10
C ALA A 153 -4.20 15.30 -8.91
N TYR A 154 -3.53 14.81 -7.86
CA TYR A 154 -4.21 14.37 -6.64
C TYR A 154 -4.22 15.46 -5.57
N GLY A 155 -5.22 15.40 -4.68
CA GLY A 155 -5.29 16.24 -3.48
C GLY A 155 -5.80 15.43 -2.30
N ALA A 156 -5.21 15.68 -1.12
CA ALA A 156 -5.68 15.15 0.15
C ALA A 156 -6.69 16.12 0.78
N TYR A 157 -7.79 15.57 1.28
CA TYR A 157 -8.88 16.29 1.94
C TYR A 157 -9.20 15.63 3.27
N HIS A 158 -9.56 16.41 4.29
CA HIS A 158 -9.86 15.87 5.62
C HIS A 158 -11.36 15.68 5.80
N SER A 159 -11.76 14.58 6.44
CA SER A 159 -13.12 14.46 6.96
C SER A 159 -13.24 15.17 8.31
N LEU A 160 -14.38 15.84 8.53
CA LEU A 160 -14.63 16.64 9.73
C LEU A 160 -15.32 15.85 10.85
N LYS A 161 -15.90 14.69 10.54
CA LYS A 161 -16.73 13.88 11.47
C LYS A 161 -16.14 12.49 11.70
N THR A 162 -14.82 12.40 11.79
CA THR A 162 -14.12 11.12 11.92
C THR A 162 -13.18 11.12 13.10
N ASN A 163 -13.00 9.96 13.73
CA ASN A 163 -11.88 9.75 14.64
C ASN A 163 -10.79 8.95 13.92
N GLY A 164 -9.54 9.21 14.27
CA GLY A 164 -8.39 8.52 13.69
C GLY A 164 -8.23 7.07 14.16
N ASN A 165 -7.30 6.36 13.54
CA ASN A 165 -6.95 4.98 13.88
C ASN A 165 -5.74 4.95 14.82
N ILE A 166 -5.83 4.28 15.96
CA ILE A 166 -4.70 4.13 16.88
C ILE A 166 -3.90 2.84 16.66
N ALA A 167 -4.50 1.86 15.98
CA ALA A 167 -3.92 0.55 15.74
C ALA A 167 -3.89 0.26 14.23
N PRO A 168 -2.71 0.37 13.59
CA PRO A 168 -2.60 0.33 12.13
C PRO A 168 -3.25 -0.92 11.52
N TRP A 169 -2.97 -2.08 12.11
CA TRP A 169 -3.44 -3.40 11.65
C TRP A 169 -4.83 -3.79 12.16
N SER A 170 -5.56 -2.85 12.75
CA SER A 170 -6.98 -3.03 13.08
C SER A 170 -7.92 -2.64 11.93
N LEU A 171 -7.42 -1.91 10.93
CA LEU A 171 -8.20 -1.42 9.81
C LEU A 171 -8.50 -2.54 8.82
N LEU A 172 -9.79 -2.76 8.53
CA LEU A 172 -10.26 -3.65 7.47
C LEU A 172 -11.61 -3.19 6.94
N GLU A 173 -11.99 -3.69 5.76
CA GLU A 173 -13.35 -3.60 5.25
C GLU A 173 -14.15 -4.83 5.68
N ALA A 174 -15.31 -4.64 6.29
CA ALA A 174 -16.28 -5.68 6.59
C ALA A 174 -17.70 -5.15 6.51
N TYR A 175 -18.63 -5.95 5.98
CA TYR A 175 -20.05 -5.57 5.80
C TYR A 175 -20.24 -4.29 4.95
N GLY A 176 -19.31 -4.03 4.03
CA GLY A 176 -19.31 -2.81 3.23
C GLY A 176 -19.12 -1.54 4.06
N LEU A 177 -18.44 -1.64 5.21
CA LEU A 177 -18.00 -0.56 6.09
C LEU A 177 -16.52 -0.76 6.42
N LEU A 178 -15.81 0.32 6.74
CA LEU A 178 -14.47 0.20 7.32
C LEU A 178 -14.56 0.04 8.83
N MET A 179 -13.89 -0.95 9.40
CA MET A 179 -13.81 -1.17 10.84
C MET A 179 -12.37 -0.93 11.31
N TYR A 180 -12.20 -0.25 12.45
CA TYR A 180 -10.87 0.07 12.99
C TYR A 180 -10.95 0.46 14.47
N LEU A 181 -9.80 0.45 15.15
CA LEU A 181 -9.70 0.85 16.55
C LEU A 181 -9.26 2.31 16.66
N SER A 182 -10.07 3.13 17.33
CA SER A 182 -9.76 4.54 17.63
C SER A 182 -9.57 4.77 19.13
N PHE A 183 -9.28 6.03 19.52
CA PHE A 183 -9.25 6.44 20.92
C PHE A 183 -10.59 6.26 21.65
N LYS A 184 -11.71 6.14 20.93
CA LYS A 184 -13.05 5.90 21.52
C LYS A 184 -13.35 4.40 21.68
N GLY A 185 -12.55 3.53 21.08
CA GLY A 185 -12.78 2.09 21.02
C GLY A 185 -12.94 1.63 19.57
N TRP A 186 -13.65 0.52 19.39
CA TRP A 186 -13.83 -0.07 18.05
C TRP A 186 -14.93 0.68 17.29
N GLU A 187 -14.57 1.24 16.15
CA GLU A 187 -15.42 2.08 15.32
C GLU A 187 -15.65 1.50 13.94
N VAL A 188 -16.73 1.98 13.33
CA VAL A 188 -17.07 1.74 11.93
C VAL A 188 -17.14 3.07 11.19
N PHE A 189 -16.78 3.07 9.91
CA PHE A 189 -16.80 4.24 9.04
C PHE A 189 -17.50 3.90 7.73
N ASN A 190 -18.46 4.73 7.33
CA ASN A 190 -19.31 4.49 6.16
C ASN A 190 -18.81 5.19 4.89
N GLY A 191 -17.73 5.96 4.96
CA GLY A 191 -17.23 6.81 3.87
C GLY A 191 -17.39 8.31 4.14
N GLU A 192 -18.23 8.68 5.11
CA GLU A 192 -18.53 10.07 5.48
C GLU A 192 -18.22 10.35 6.96
N GLU A 193 -18.73 9.51 7.87
CA GLU A 193 -18.60 9.69 9.31
C GLU A 193 -18.29 8.38 10.05
N SER A 194 -17.70 8.53 11.23
CA SER A 194 -17.33 7.41 12.11
C SER A 194 -18.38 7.21 13.20
N PHE A 195 -18.71 5.94 13.48
CA PHE A 195 -19.64 5.53 14.52
C PHE A 195 -18.97 4.55 15.48
N SER A 196 -19.18 4.75 16.77
CA SER A 196 -18.72 3.77 17.77
C SER A 196 -19.74 2.66 17.95
N LEU A 197 -19.27 1.42 17.94
CA LEU A 197 -20.11 0.25 18.16
C LEU A 197 -20.60 0.18 19.61
N GLN A 198 -21.87 -0.16 19.80
CA GLN A 198 -22.46 -0.33 21.12
C GLN A 198 -22.23 -1.76 21.62
N PHE A 199 -21.24 -1.91 22.50
CA PHE A 199 -20.91 -3.19 23.11
C PHE A 199 -21.57 -3.41 24.47
N SER A 200 -21.78 -4.69 24.80
CA SER A 200 -22.10 -5.13 26.16
C SER A 200 -21.01 -4.70 27.15
N LYS A 201 -21.35 -4.57 28.44
CA LYS A 201 -20.41 -4.15 29.48
C LYS A 201 -19.11 -4.98 29.51
N PRO A 202 -19.15 -6.34 29.42
CA PRO A 202 -17.93 -7.15 29.39
C PRO A 202 -17.01 -6.80 28.22
N VAL A 203 -17.53 -6.75 27.00
CA VAL A 203 -16.74 -6.45 25.79
C VAL A 203 -16.15 -5.05 25.85
N ARG A 204 -16.91 -4.07 26.38
CA ARG A 204 -16.41 -2.71 26.60
C ARG A 204 -15.25 -2.70 27.60
N THR A 205 -15.36 -3.45 28.70
CA THR A 205 -14.28 -3.57 29.68
C THR A 205 -13.04 -4.22 29.09
N THR A 206 -13.19 -5.24 28.23
CA THR A 206 -12.08 -5.84 27.48
C THR A 206 -11.40 -4.83 26.56
N LEU A 207 -12.15 -4.07 25.74
CA LEU A 207 -11.55 -3.05 24.88
C LEU A 207 -10.82 -1.94 25.69
N GLN A 208 -11.30 -1.64 26.90
CA GLN A 208 -10.67 -0.69 27.81
C GLN A 208 -9.40 -1.23 28.48
N SER A 209 -9.18 -2.55 28.48
CA SER A 209 -7.99 -3.19 29.05
C SER A 209 -6.80 -3.26 28.08
N LEU A 210 -6.99 -2.78 26.84
CA LEU A 210 -5.95 -2.60 25.84
C LEU A 210 -4.69 -1.97 26.43
N ASP A 211 -3.55 -2.65 26.23
CA ASP A 211 -2.25 -2.07 26.51
C ASP A 211 -1.85 -1.09 25.40
N LYS A 212 -1.90 0.20 25.74
CA LYS A 212 -1.58 1.30 24.82
C LYS A 212 -0.11 1.31 24.40
N ALA A 213 0.79 0.70 25.17
CA ALA A 213 2.19 0.58 24.80
C ALA A 213 2.40 -0.45 23.66
N GLU A 214 1.43 -1.32 23.45
CA GLU A 214 1.51 -2.46 22.53
C GLU A 214 0.47 -2.36 21.40
N VAL A 215 -0.06 -1.16 21.15
CA VAL A 215 -1.14 -0.94 20.17
C VAL A 215 -0.77 -1.37 18.74
N ASP A 216 0.51 -1.37 18.39
CA ASP A 216 1.02 -1.87 17.10
C ASP A 216 0.89 -3.40 16.95
N LYS A 217 0.61 -4.14 18.04
CA LYS A 217 0.35 -5.59 18.04
C LYS A 217 -1.14 -5.93 17.89
N VAL A 218 -2.03 -4.94 17.87
CA VAL A 218 -3.45 -5.18 17.63
C VAL A 218 -3.64 -5.69 16.20
N MET A 219 -4.35 -6.80 16.02
CA MET A 219 -4.61 -7.40 14.72
C MET A 219 -6.10 -7.58 14.50
N ALA A 220 -6.57 -7.28 13.30
CA ALA A 220 -7.93 -7.58 12.89
C ALA A 220 -7.97 -8.51 11.67
N ALA A 221 -8.97 -9.38 11.63
CA ALA A 221 -9.27 -10.21 10.47
C ALA A 221 -10.78 -10.43 10.34
N GLN A 222 -11.25 -10.59 9.12
CA GLN A 222 -12.61 -11.03 8.84
C GLN A 222 -12.62 -12.50 8.45
N LEU A 223 -13.53 -13.26 9.04
CA LEU A 223 -13.90 -14.61 8.65
C LEU A 223 -15.24 -14.52 7.91
N TYR A 224 -15.19 -14.52 6.59
CA TYR A 224 -16.34 -14.28 5.72
C TYR A 224 -17.37 -15.41 5.84
N SER A 225 -16.91 -16.65 5.96
CA SER A 225 -17.78 -17.83 6.05
C SER A 225 -18.73 -17.82 7.25
N LYS A 226 -18.39 -17.08 8.31
CA LYS A 226 -19.18 -16.99 9.55
C LYS A 226 -19.79 -15.62 9.79
N ASP A 227 -19.53 -14.65 8.92
CA ASP A 227 -19.82 -13.25 9.16
C ASP A 227 -19.24 -12.80 10.51
N GLU A 228 -17.93 -12.96 10.70
CA GLU A 228 -17.27 -12.59 11.96
C GLU A 228 -16.07 -11.69 11.69
N VAL A 229 -15.92 -10.65 12.51
CA VAL A 229 -14.71 -9.83 12.55
C VAL A 229 -14.04 -10.04 13.89
N TRP A 230 -12.78 -10.41 13.83
CA TRP A 230 -11.94 -10.79 14.97
C TRP A 230 -10.95 -9.67 15.20
N LEU A 231 -10.96 -9.08 16.40
CA LEU A 231 -10.02 -8.04 16.82
C LEU A 231 -9.24 -8.54 18.03
N SER A 232 -8.00 -8.93 17.81
CA SER A 232 -7.06 -9.32 18.86
C SER A 232 -6.38 -8.07 19.42
N ILE A 233 -6.52 -7.86 20.72
CA ILE A 233 -5.90 -6.76 21.46
C ILE A 233 -4.94 -7.29 22.53
N PRO A 234 -3.74 -6.72 22.69
CA PRO A 234 -2.89 -7.03 23.83
C PRO A 234 -3.55 -6.50 25.11
N ASP A 235 -3.78 -7.38 26.08
CA ASP A 235 -4.45 -7.02 27.33
C ASP A 235 -3.43 -6.82 28.45
N ARG A 236 -3.48 -5.63 29.08
CA ARG A 236 -2.59 -5.28 30.19
C ARG A 236 -2.85 -6.13 31.43
N THR A 237 -4.08 -6.64 31.61
CA THR A 237 -4.46 -7.36 32.84
C THR A 237 -4.09 -8.83 32.83
N SER A 238 -4.25 -9.52 31.70
CA SER A 238 -3.94 -10.95 31.57
C SER A 238 -2.50 -11.22 31.16
N GLY A 239 -1.77 -10.22 30.65
CA GLY A 239 -0.43 -10.40 30.08
C GLY A 239 -0.42 -11.19 28.76
N SER A 240 -1.59 -11.47 28.19
CA SER A 240 -1.81 -12.15 26.91
C SER A 240 -2.77 -11.34 26.03
N ALA A 241 -2.86 -11.65 24.74
CA ALA A 241 -3.88 -11.02 23.90
C ALA A 241 -5.26 -11.61 24.14
N VAL A 242 -6.29 -10.75 24.15
CA VAL A 242 -7.69 -11.13 24.17
C VAL A 242 -8.29 -10.77 22.81
N THR A 243 -9.05 -11.69 22.22
CA THR A 243 -9.72 -11.44 20.95
C THR A 243 -11.19 -11.14 21.17
N VAL A 244 -11.65 -10.01 20.65
CA VAL A 244 -13.07 -9.67 20.61
C VAL A 244 -13.59 -10.09 19.23
N VAL A 245 -14.64 -10.91 19.22
CA VAL A 245 -15.31 -11.34 17.99
C VAL A 245 -16.64 -10.62 17.86
N CYS A 246 -16.87 -10.05 16.69
CA CYS A 246 -18.06 -9.30 16.31
C CYS A 246 -18.73 -9.99 15.11
N ASN A 247 -19.95 -10.48 15.29
CA ASN A 247 -20.84 -10.80 14.19
C ASN A 247 -21.89 -9.70 14.09
N PHE A 248 -21.69 -8.79 13.13
CA PHE A 248 -22.50 -7.58 13.02
C PHE A 248 -23.94 -7.91 12.61
N LEU A 249 -24.13 -8.88 11.71
CA LEU A 249 -25.45 -9.29 11.22
C LEU A 249 -26.30 -9.94 12.31
N LYS A 250 -25.69 -10.74 13.18
CA LYS A 250 -26.37 -11.43 14.29
C LYS A 250 -26.42 -10.59 15.57
N SER A 251 -25.83 -9.38 15.57
CA SER A 251 -25.65 -8.56 16.77
C SER A 251 -25.00 -9.35 17.93
N ALA A 252 -24.09 -10.27 17.59
CA ALA A 252 -23.45 -11.15 18.55
C ALA A 252 -22.01 -10.72 18.80
N PHE A 253 -21.65 -10.63 20.09
CA PHE A 253 -20.32 -10.21 20.53
C PHE A 253 -19.85 -11.10 21.65
N TYR A 254 -18.65 -11.65 21.51
CA TYR A 254 -18.03 -12.49 22.54
C TYR A 254 -16.51 -12.33 22.52
N THR A 255 -15.87 -12.80 23.58
CA THR A 255 -14.42 -12.85 23.68
C THR A 255 -13.94 -14.26 23.38
N PHE A 256 -12.82 -14.35 22.70
CA PHE A 256 -12.08 -15.57 22.43
C PHE A 256 -10.64 -15.38 22.92
N SER A 257 -10.08 -16.43 23.50
CA SER A 257 -8.68 -16.42 23.92
C SER A 257 -7.94 -17.50 23.15
N PHE A 258 -6.93 -17.09 22.40
CA PHE A 258 -5.98 -18.02 21.82
C PHE A 258 -5.04 -18.56 22.90
N SER A 259 -4.43 -19.72 22.64
CA SER A 259 -3.40 -20.29 23.51
C SER A 259 -2.11 -19.46 23.54
N LYS A 260 -1.91 -18.61 22.53
CA LYS A 260 -0.78 -17.69 22.36
C LYS A 260 -1.27 -16.35 21.82
N THR A 261 -0.45 -15.31 21.94
CA THR A 261 -0.75 -13.99 21.38
C THR A 261 -0.60 -14.00 19.85
N PRO A 262 -1.68 -13.70 19.09
CA PRO A 262 -1.60 -13.55 17.64
C PRO A 262 -0.62 -12.46 17.23
N SER A 263 0.21 -12.74 16.23
CA SER A 263 0.98 -11.74 15.49
C SER A 263 0.43 -11.48 14.09
N CYS A 264 -0.37 -12.41 13.57
CA CYS A 264 -1.20 -12.22 12.40
C CYS A 264 -2.45 -13.10 12.50
N LEU A 265 -3.51 -12.68 11.83
CA LEU A 265 -4.74 -13.44 11.68
C LEU A 265 -5.09 -13.42 10.19
N SER A 266 -5.47 -14.56 9.64
CA SER A 266 -5.84 -14.65 8.23
C SER A 266 -6.85 -15.76 8.00
N GLU A 267 -7.75 -15.55 7.05
CA GLU A 267 -8.64 -16.60 6.57
C GLU A 267 -7.86 -17.51 5.60
N ALA A 268 -7.94 -18.82 5.81
CA ALA A 268 -7.29 -19.78 4.95
C ALA A 268 -8.07 -21.10 4.90
N LEU A 269 -7.78 -21.90 3.87
CA LEU A 269 -8.32 -23.24 3.74
C LEU A 269 -7.46 -24.23 4.55
N ASP A 270 -8.11 -25.08 5.33
CA ASP A 270 -7.45 -26.20 5.98
C ASP A 270 -7.22 -27.39 5.02
N SER A 271 -6.66 -28.48 5.53
CA SER A 271 -6.42 -29.70 4.76
C SER A 271 -7.70 -30.37 4.24
N SER A 272 -8.85 -30.06 4.84
CA SER A 272 -10.18 -30.52 4.45
C SER A 272 -10.86 -29.56 3.46
N LYS A 273 -10.20 -28.47 3.08
CA LYS A 273 -10.74 -27.35 2.27
C LYS A 273 -11.88 -26.60 2.96
N GLU A 274 -11.95 -26.65 4.28
CA GLU A 274 -12.84 -25.78 5.04
C GLU A 274 -12.15 -24.45 5.33
N ILE A 275 -12.94 -23.37 5.32
CA ILE A 275 -12.47 -22.03 5.63
C ILE A 275 -12.30 -21.92 7.15
N GLN A 276 -11.08 -21.62 7.59
CA GLN A 276 -10.73 -21.40 8.99
C GLN A 276 -10.03 -20.06 9.16
N LEU A 277 -10.12 -19.52 10.37
CA LEU A 277 -9.25 -18.43 10.79
C LEU A 277 -7.95 -19.04 11.32
N ILE A 278 -6.83 -18.78 10.66
CA ILE A 278 -5.50 -19.19 11.09
C ILE A 278 -4.82 -18.05 11.83
N MET A 279 -4.13 -18.39 12.92
CA MET A 279 -3.38 -17.47 13.75
C MET A 279 -1.89 -17.77 13.60
N GLY A 280 -1.10 -16.81 13.12
CA GLY A 280 0.35 -16.89 13.26
C GLY A 280 0.83 -16.22 14.54
N THR A 281 1.92 -16.73 15.11
CA THR A 281 2.59 -16.15 16.28
C THR A 281 4.03 -15.73 15.98
N ARG A 282 4.59 -14.80 16.78
CA ARG A 282 5.98 -14.32 16.58
C ARG A 282 7.04 -15.40 16.73
N ASP A 283 6.74 -16.44 17.52
CA ASP A 283 7.57 -17.62 17.73
C ASP A 283 7.36 -18.71 16.64
N GLY A 284 6.63 -18.41 15.57
CA GLY A 284 6.54 -19.24 14.37
C GLY A 284 5.51 -20.37 14.43
N TYR A 285 4.52 -20.27 15.33
CA TYR A 285 3.40 -21.22 15.36
C TYR A 285 2.26 -20.73 14.46
N LEU A 286 1.55 -21.69 13.88
CA LEU A 286 0.31 -21.53 13.13
C LEU A 286 -0.81 -22.34 13.81
#